data_AF-A0A812RDR6-F1
#
_entry.id   AF-A0A812RDR6-F1
#
_cell.length_a   1.000
_cell.length_b   1.000
_cell.length_c   1.000
_cell.angle_alpha   90.00
_cell.angle_beta   90.00
_cell.angle_gamma   90.00
#
_symmetry.space_group_name_H-M   'P 1'
#
loop_
_entity.id
_entity.type
_entity.pdbx_description
1 polymer ?
#
loop_
_entity_poly.entity_id
_entity_poly.type
_entity_poly.pdbx_seq_one_letter_code
_entity_poly.pdbx_strand_id
1 'polypeptide(L)'
;MSEVSEPSLKGSRGPSSPSGLLVLGLNPGLQTILRLRALDLGQVNRAEAAMTGVGGKGQNAAKAAQTLLSKLRPESMCAVMVAQFLGGTTGDEVQRLLSQQGIQDITTQTGAMTRQLVTLVDYAAGPASGSHVDPVVTELIAPSQPIHDAASREMLAKVTEAAPSFKCILLMGTWPSGTSAEIYGAAAAAKASGAQCLLDAVKPVEDISNLLASGNVDIYKVNAMEVCTLMGMVSAQGVREGEVHEHQVREAVSKMFDRYPGVRHVAITVPGLQVDSKTLMISFLPFPTQN
;
A
#
# COMPACT_ATOMS: atom_id res chain seq x y z
N MET A 1 -49.91 -31.16 29.96
CA MET A 1 -49.66 -29.73 29.70
C MET A 1 -48.18 -29.48 29.93
N SER A 2 -47.40 -29.51 28.86
CA SER A 2 -45.97 -29.20 28.86
C SER A 2 -45.71 -28.43 27.58
N GLU A 3 -45.69 -27.10 27.69
CA GLU A 3 -45.32 -26.21 26.59
C GLU A 3 -43.82 -26.34 26.34
N VAL A 4 -43.48 -26.79 25.13
CA VAL A 4 -42.12 -26.73 24.61
C VAL A 4 -41.96 -25.35 23.99
N SER A 5 -41.15 -24.50 24.62
CA SER A 5 -40.75 -23.20 24.09
C SER A 5 -39.76 -23.38 22.95
N GLU A 6 -40.15 -23.02 21.73
CA GLU A 6 -39.25 -22.93 20.58
C GLU A 6 -38.22 -21.79 20.78
N PRO A 7 -36.95 -21.99 20.39
CA PRO A 7 -35.96 -20.93 20.47
C PRO A 7 -36.17 -19.91 19.34
N SER A 8 -36.37 -18.65 19.73
CA SER A 8 -36.35 -17.47 18.88
C SER A 8 -35.08 -17.42 18.02
N LEU A 9 -35.27 -17.56 16.70
CA LEU A 9 -34.28 -17.23 15.69
C LEU A 9 -33.95 -15.73 15.78
N LYS A 10 -32.77 -15.42 16.32
CA LYS A 10 -32.17 -14.09 16.21
C LYS A 10 -32.00 -13.76 14.73
N GLY A 11 -32.65 -12.68 14.29
CA GLY A 11 -32.68 -12.25 12.90
C GLY A 11 -31.30 -12.13 12.28
N SER A 12 -31.15 -12.72 11.10
CA SER A 12 -30.05 -12.43 10.19
C SER A 12 -30.08 -10.94 9.87
N ARG A 13 -29.12 -10.17 10.39
CA ARG A 13 -28.84 -8.84 9.86
C ARG A 13 -28.51 -9.03 8.39
N GLY A 14 -29.28 -8.40 7.49
CA GLY A 14 -28.90 -8.32 6.07
C GLY A 14 -27.48 -7.77 5.93
N PRO A 15 -26.83 -7.91 4.76
CA PRO A 15 -25.46 -7.46 4.59
C PRO A 15 -25.37 -5.98 4.99
N SER A 16 -24.58 -5.69 6.02
CA SER A 16 -24.30 -4.33 6.44
C SER A 16 -23.69 -3.57 5.26
N SER A 17 -24.12 -2.33 5.04
CA SER A 17 -23.54 -1.48 4.00
C SER A 17 -22.00 -1.48 4.09
N PRO A 18 -21.28 -1.49 2.96
CA PRO A 18 -19.82 -1.56 2.97
C PRO A 18 -19.23 -0.40 3.78
N SER A 19 -18.27 -0.72 4.64
CA SER A 19 -17.65 0.24 5.58
C SER A 19 -16.17 -0.08 5.80
N GLY A 20 -15.39 0.88 6.27
CA GLY A 20 -13.96 0.68 6.51
C GLY A 20 -13.09 0.64 5.26
N LEU A 21 -11.80 0.34 5.48
CA LEU A 21 -10.78 0.19 4.45
C LEU A 21 -10.11 -1.18 4.54
N LEU A 22 -10.01 -1.86 3.41
CA LEU A 22 -9.20 -3.06 3.24
C LEU A 22 -7.92 -2.71 2.49
N VAL A 23 -6.77 -2.97 3.10
CA VAL A 23 -5.46 -2.70 2.54
C VAL A 23 -4.76 -4.01 2.22
N LEU A 24 -4.54 -4.30 0.95
CA LEU A 24 -3.72 -5.44 0.53
C LEU A 24 -2.27 -4.99 0.55
N GLY A 25 -1.57 -5.37 1.62
CA GLY A 25 -0.15 -5.17 1.84
C GLY A 25 0.56 -6.51 1.90
N LEU A 26 0.63 -7.21 0.77
CA LEU A 26 0.94 -8.65 0.76
C LEU A 26 2.37 -8.99 1.18
N ASN A 27 3.30 -8.03 1.19
CA ASN A 27 4.72 -8.27 1.50
C ASN A 27 5.22 -7.43 2.70
N PRO A 28 4.71 -7.68 3.92
CA PRO A 28 5.14 -6.95 5.12
C PRO A 28 6.62 -7.18 5.45
N GLY A 29 7.14 -6.39 6.38
CA GLY A 29 8.41 -6.69 7.02
C GLY A 29 8.48 -6.16 8.44
N LEU A 30 9.19 -6.89 9.31
CA LEU A 30 9.56 -6.38 10.63
C LEU A 30 10.65 -5.33 10.46
N GLN A 31 10.35 -4.09 10.82
CA GLN A 31 11.23 -2.95 10.60
C GLN A 31 12.05 -2.66 11.85
N THR A 32 13.35 -2.45 11.66
CA THR A 32 14.24 -1.81 12.63
C THR A 32 14.75 -0.51 12.03
N ILE A 33 14.69 0.59 12.78
CA ILE A 33 15.30 1.86 12.42
C ILE A 33 16.44 2.10 13.41
N LEU A 34 17.66 2.23 12.89
CA LEU A 34 18.87 2.50 13.66
C LEU A 34 19.28 3.95 13.43
N ARG A 35 19.31 4.72 14.51
CA ARG A 35 19.87 6.08 14.50
C ARG A 35 21.37 6.01 14.73
N LEU A 36 22.12 6.51 13.76
CA LEU A 36 23.57 6.53 13.76
C LEU A 36 24.05 7.97 13.86
N ARG A 37 25.15 8.18 14.60
CA ARG A 37 25.88 9.44 14.53
C ARG A 37 26.53 9.62 13.15
N ALA A 38 27.20 8.57 12.67
CA ALA A 38 27.82 8.45 11.37
C ALA A 38 27.81 6.96 10.97
N LEU A 39 27.68 6.67 9.67
CA LEU A 39 27.83 5.33 9.10
C LEU A 39 29.25 5.14 8.54
N ASP A 40 30.05 4.34 9.24
CA ASP A 40 31.42 4.01 8.84
C ASP A 40 31.48 2.69 8.07
N LEU A 41 31.57 2.76 6.74
CA LEU A 41 31.63 1.57 5.88
C LEU A 41 32.87 0.73 6.17
N GLY A 42 32.70 -0.60 6.23
CA GLY A 42 33.77 -1.54 6.56
C GLY A 42 34.17 -1.58 8.04
N GLN A 43 33.50 -0.81 8.91
CA GLN A 43 33.76 -0.76 10.35
C GLN A 43 32.57 -1.28 11.17
N VAL A 44 32.81 -1.51 12.46
CA VAL A 44 31.74 -1.82 13.42
C VAL A 44 31.00 -0.54 13.78
N ASN A 45 29.71 -0.48 13.45
CA ASN A 45 28.84 0.65 13.75
C ASN A 45 27.99 0.35 14.99
N ARG A 46 27.83 1.34 15.88
CA ARG A 46 26.98 1.24 17.07
C ARG A 46 25.92 2.32 17.02
N ALA A 47 24.65 1.90 16.99
CA ALA A 47 23.54 2.84 16.96
C ALA A 47 23.35 3.54 18.32
N GLU A 48 22.99 4.82 18.28
CA GLU A 48 22.61 5.60 19.46
C GLU A 48 21.22 5.19 19.96
N ALA A 49 20.35 4.77 19.04
CA ALA A 49 19.01 4.29 19.34
C ALA A 49 18.55 3.28 18.27
N ALA A 50 17.68 2.38 18.68
CA ALA A 50 16.98 1.45 17.81
C ALA A 50 15.47 1.54 18.04
N MET A 51 14.69 1.56 16.97
CA MET A 51 13.22 1.53 17.02
C MET A 51 12.73 0.34 16.21
N THR A 52 11.85 -0.47 16.81
CA THR A 52 11.19 -1.58 16.12
C THR A 52 9.78 -1.19 15.72
N GLY A 53 9.37 -1.60 14.52
CA GLY A 53 8.05 -1.33 13.99
C GLY A 53 7.70 -2.28 12.85
N VAL A 54 6.66 -1.92 12.10
CA VAL A 54 6.23 -2.68 10.91
C VAL A 54 6.43 -1.81 9.68
N GLY A 55 7.05 -2.37 8.64
CA GLY A 55 7.22 -1.74 7.34
C GLY A 55 6.51 -2.50 6.22
N GLY A 56 6.51 -1.88 5.04
CA GLY A 56 5.73 -2.29 3.87
C GLY A 56 4.75 -1.18 3.46
N LYS A 57 4.56 -1.00 2.14
CA LYS A 57 3.70 0.07 1.61
C LYS A 57 2.26 -0.03 2.15
N GLY A 58 1.67 -1.24 2.13
CA GLY A 58 0.33 -1.46 2.68
C GLY A 58 0.23 -1.24 4.18
N GLN A 59 1.21 -1.74 4.95
CA GLN A 59 1.26 -1.54 6.40
C GLN A 59 1.39 -0.05 6.74
N ASN A 60 2.25 0.69 6.05
CA ASN A 60 2.38 2.14 6.23
C ASN A 60 1.09 2.89 5.86
N ALA A 61 0.41 2.49 4.77
CA ALA A 61 -0.87 3.07 4.39
C ALA A 61 -1.96 2.82 5.45
N ALA A 62 -2.02 1.60 6.00
CA ALA A 62 -2.96 1.26 7.06
C ALA A 62 -2.70 2.06 8.35
N LYS A 63 -1.44 2.19 8.78
CA LYS A 63 -1.07 3.02 9.93
C LYS A 63 -1.44 4.49 9.73
N ALA A 64 -1.18 5.03 8.54
CA ALA A 64 -1.55 6.40 8.19
C ALA A 64 -3.07 6.60 8.19
N ALA A 65 -3.82 5.67 7.58
CA ALA A 65 -5.27 5.68 7.56
C ALA A 65 -5.86 5.61 8.98
N GLN A 66 -5.38 4.67 9.80
CA GLN A 66 -5.81 4.49 11.19
C GLN A 66 -5.57 5.76 12.01
N THR A 67 -4.39 6.36 11.89
CA THR A 67 -4.04 7.62 12.58
C THR A 67 -4.92 8.79 12.13
N LEU A 68 -5.21 8.87 10.83
CA LEU A 68 -6.04 9.95 10.28
C LEU A 68 -7.50 9.79 10.72
N LEU A 69 -8.04 8.57 10.64
CA LEU A 69 -9.42 8.27 11.00
C LEU A 69 -9.67 8.47 12.50
N SER A 70 -8.73 8.06 13.36
CA SER A 70 -8.85 8.28 14.80
C SER A 70 -8.89 9.76 15.17
N LYS A 71 -8.28 10.64 14.36
CA LYS A 71 -8.30 12.09 14.55
C LYS A 71 -9.53 12.77 13.94
N LEU A 72 -9.90 12.40 12.71
CA LEU A 72 -10.98 13.05 11.96
C LEU A 72 -12.38 12.52 12.26
N ARG A 73 -12.46 11.29 12.77
CA ARG A 73 -13.70 10.55 12.99
C ARG A 73 -13.61 9.67 14.25
N PRO A 74 -13.31 10.24 15.43
CA PRO A 74 -13.10 9.46 16.65
C PRO A 74 -14.32 8.62 17.06
N GLU A 75 -15.53 9.04 16.70
CA GLU A 75 -16.77 8.30 16.99
C GLU A 75 -17.22 7.35 15.85
N SER A 76 -16.50 7.32 14.73
CA SER A 76 -16.83 6.44 13.61
C SER A 76 -16.14 5.09 13.78
N MET A 77 -16.91 4.00 13.65
CA MET A 77 -16.41 2.63 13.59
C MET A 77 -15.82 2.29 12.20
N CYS A 78 -14.99 3.17 11.64
CA CYS A 78 -14.33 2.94 10.36
C CYS A 78 -13.13 2.01 10.56
N ALA A 79 -13.34 0.71 10.40
CA ALA A 79 -12.28 -0.28 10.56
C ALA A 79 -11.20 -0.12 9.47
N VAL A 80 -9.93 -0.26 9.87
CA VAL A 80 -8.81 -0.43 8.94
C VAL A 80 -8.31 -1.86 9.09
N MET A 81 -8.32 -2.60 7.99
CA MET A 81 -7.87 -3.98 7.96
C MET A 81 -6.79 -4.20 6.90
N VAL A 82 -5.75 -4.97 7.25
CA VAL A 82 -4.64 -5.31 6.35
C VAL A 82 -4.67 -6.77 5.96
N ALA A 83 -4.69 -7.07 4.67
CA ALA A 83 -4.45 -8.41 4.15
C ALA A 83 -2.94 -8.62 3.87
N GLN A 84 -2.36 -9.68 4.44
CA GLN A 84 -0.91 -9.90 4.42
C GLN A 84 -0.49 -11.37 4.63
N PHE A 85 0.69 -11.70 4.12
CA PHE A 85 1.38 -12.96 4.43
C PHE A 85 2.32 -12.77 5.62
N LEU A 86 2.17 -13.61 6.64
CA LEU A 86 3.05 -13.61 7.82
C LEU A 86 3.60 -15.01 8.07
N GLY A 87 4.73 -15.12 8.75
CA GLY A 87 5.23 -16.40 9.20
C GLY A 87 6.37 -16.30 10.20
N GLY A 88 6.48 -17.33 11.03
CA GLY A 88 7.42 -17.40 12.14
C GLY A 88 7.28 -16.26 13.15
N THR A 89 8.26 -16.16 14.06
CA THR A 89 8.23 -15.20 15.16
C THR A 89 8.30 -13.74 14.70
N THR A 90 8.90 -13.46 13.55
CA THR A 90 8.87 -12.10 12.96
C THR A 90 7.49 -11.74 12.44
N GLY A 91 6.74 -12.71 11.92
CA GLY A 91 5.34 -12.54 11.54
C GLY A 91 4.45 -12.25 12.74
N ASP A 92 4.62 -13.03 13.82
CA ASP A 92 3.88 -12.83 15.07
C ASP A 92 4.09 -11.42 15.65
N GLU A 93 5.34 -10.93 15.63
CA GLU A 93 5.66 -9.59 16.09
C GLU A 93 5.05 -8.49 15.21
N VAL A 94 5.03 -8.68 13.88
CA VAL A 94 4.34 -7.77 12.96
C VAL A 94 2.85 -7.70 13.28
N GLN A 95 2.20 -8.85 13.48
CA GLN A 95 0.77 -8.90 13.82
C GLN A 95 0.51 -8.18 15.15
N ARG A 96 1.30 -8.48 16.19
CA ARG A 96 1.20 -7.86 17.51
C ARG A 96 1.30 -6.34 17.44
N LEU A 97 2.29 -5.81 16.71
CA LEU A 97 2.52 -4.37 16.56
C LEU A 97 1.38 -3.67 15.80
N LEU A 98 0.80 -4.30 14.79
CA LEU A 98 -0.37 -3.75 14.07
C LEU A 98 -1.61 -3.74 14.97
N SER A 99 -1.89 -4.83 15.70
CA SER A 99 -3.02 -4.90 16.61
C SER A 99 -2.94 -3.86 17.74
N GLN A 100 -1.74 -3.56 18.25
CA GLN A 100 -1.53 -2.48 19.22
C GLN A 100 -1.92 -1.09 18.72
N GLN A 101 -1.94 -0.90 17.40
CA GLN A 101 -2.39 0.35 16.76
C GLN A 101 -3.88 0.33 16.41
N GLY A 102 -4.61 -0.73 16.78
CA GLY A 102 -6.03 -0.91 16.46
C GLY A 102 -6.27 -1.31 15.01
N ILE A 103 -5.24 -1.78 14.30
CA ILE A 103 -5.35 -2.27 12.91
C ILE A 103 -5.69 -3.74 12.94
N GLN A 104 -6.77 -4.11 12.27
CA GLN A 104 -7.20 -5.50 12.10
C GLN A 104 -6.45 -6.14 10.93
N ASP A 105 -6.48 -7.47 10.83
CA ASP A 105 -5.78 -8.18 9.77
C ASP A 105 -6.51 -9.40 9.21
N ILE A 106 -6.31 -9.63 7.92
CA ILE A 106 -6.57 -10.88 7.21
C ILE A 106 -5.21 -11.49 6.93
N THR A 107 -4.77 -12.39 7.80
CA THR A 107 -3.46 -13.02 7.67
C THR A 107 -3.59 -14.43 7.10
N THR A 108 -2.73 -14.74 6.14
CA THR A 108 -2.41 -16.12 5.77
C THR A 108 -1.01 -16.45 6.27
N GLN A 109 -0.91 -17.54 7.02
CA GLN A 109 0.36 -17.99 7.58
C GLN A 109 1.22 -18.68 6.51
N THR A 110 2.53 -18.50 6.63
CA THR A 110 3.52 -19.02 5.71
C THR A 110 4.56 -19.84 6.48
N GLY A 111 5.21 -20.79 5.80
CA GLY A 111 6.23 -21.64 6.42
C GLY A 111 7.56 -20.92 6.67
N ALA A 112 7.78 -19.75 6.04
CA ALA A 112 8.99 -18.96 6.16
C ALA A 112 8.79 -17.76 7.08
N MET A 113 9.88 -17.26 7.66
CA MET A 113 9.83 -16.05 8.48
C MET A 113 9.50 -14.82 7.63
N THR A 114 8.65 -13.93 8.16
CA THR A 114 8.45 -12.59 7.59
C THR A 114 9.80 -11.85 7.54
N ARG A 115 10.10 -11.21 6.40
CA ARG A 115 11.38 -10.54 6.16
C ARG A 115 11.67 -9.42 7.15
N GLN A 116 12.94 -9.08 7.27
CA GLN A 116 13.42 -7.94 8.05
C GLN A 116 13.73 -6.75 7.16
N LEU A 117 13.43 -5.57 7.67
CA LEU A 117 13.76 -4.29 7.06
C LEU A 117 14.63 -3.53 8.05
N VAL A 118 15.74 -2.97 7.60
CA VAL A 118 16.62 -2.14 8.43
C VAL A 118 16.81 -0.79 7.76
N THR A 119 16.48 0.27 8.47
CA THR A 119 16.71 1.65 8.00
C THR A 119 17.79 2.27 8.87
N LEU A 120 18.88 2.70 8.26
CA LEU A 120 19.97 3.42 8.90
C LEU A 120 19.75 4.91 8.68
N VAL A 121 19.69 5.68 9.76
CA VAL A 121 19.55 7.15 9.72
C VAL A 121 20.85 7.75 10.21
N ASP A 122 21.66 8.26 9.29
CA ASP A 122 22.96 8.88 9.55
C ASP A 122 22.81 10.39 9.65
N TYR A 123 23.05 10.95 10.84
CA TYR A 123 22.91 12.38 11.11
C TYR A 123 24.17 13.22 10.79
N ALA A 124 25.29 12.60 10.42
CA ALA A 124 26.51 13.31 10.04
C ALA A 124 26.65 13.50 8.51
N ALA A 125 25.99 12.67 7.70
CA ALA A 125 26.33 12.51 6.29
C ALA A 125 25.49 13.31 5.27
N GLY A 126 24.59 14.21 5.68
CA GLY A 126 23.68 14.83 4.71
C GLY A 126 24.06 16.21 4.17
N PRO A 127 23.28 16.69 3.19
CA PRO A 127 23.47 18.04 2.66
C PRO A 127 23.19 19.08 3.75
N ALA A 128 24.13 20.01 3.91
CA ALA A 128 23.94 21.16 4.80
C ALA A 128 22.95 22.15 4.16
N SER A 129 21.87 22.45 4.87
CA SER A 129 20.93 23.52 4.53
C SER A 129 20.87 24.51 5.69
N GLY A 130 21.62 25.61 5.57
CA GLY A 130 21.79 26.56 6.67
C GLY A 130 22.51 25.94 7.87
N SER A 131 21.94 26.05 9.08
CA SER A 131 22.52 25.51 10.32
C SER A 131 22.17 24.04 10.60
N HIS A 132 21.46 23.36 9.69
CA HIS A 132 21.01 21.99 9.85
C HIS A 132 21.56 21.09 8.75
N VAL A 133 21.97 19.88 9.14
CA VAL A 133 22.32 18.78 8.24
C VAL A 133 21.13 17.82 8.27
N ASP A 134 20.45 17.66 7.13
CA ASP A 134 19.41 16.63 7.01
C ASP A 134 20.06 15.25 7.13
N PRO A 135 19.48 14.26 7.81
CA PRO A 135 20.10 12.95 7.89
C PRO A 135 20.04 12.21 6.54
N VAL A 136 21.05 11.40 6.26
CA VAL A 136 21.02 10.44 5.14
C VAL A 136 20.32 9.17 5.60
N VAL A 137 19.36 8.71 4.81
CA VAL A 137 18.61 7.48 5.07
C VAL A 137 19.07 6.39 4.11
N THR A 138 19.53 5.26 4.65
CA THR A 138 19.89 4.06 3.89
C THR A 138 18.98 2.91 4.29
N GLU A 139 18.36 2.23 3.33
CA GLU A 139 17.48 1.10 3.58
C GLU A 139 18.12 -0.22 3.15
N LEU A 140 18.10 -1.21 4.04
CA LEU A 140 18.52 -2.58 3.81
C LEU A 140 17.28 -3.48 3.90
N ILE A 141 16.94 -4.10 2.79
CA ILE A 141 15.70 -4.87 2.64
C ILE A 141 16.06 -6.33 2.45
N ALA A 142 15.74 -7.18 3.43
CA ALA A 142 15.90 -8.62 3.25
C ALA A 142 14.86 -9.14 2.24
N PRO A 143 15.21 -10.18 1.44
CA PRO A 143 14.25 -10.80 0.54
C PRO A 143 13.20 -11.58 1.33
N SER A 144 11.99 -11.67 0.78
CA SER A 144 10.96 -12.60 1.24
C SER A 144 11.16 -13.95 0.54
N GLN A 145 10.90 -15.04 1.26
CA GLN A 145 10.84 -16.36 0.64
C GLN A 145 9.61 -16.48 -0.26
N PRO A 146 9.64 -17.33 -1.29
CA PRO A 146 8.47 -17.60 -2.12
C PRO A 146 7.29 -18.12 -1.29
N ILE A 147 6.10 -17.60 -1.58
CA ILE A 147 4.85 -18.08 -1.02
C ILE A 147 4.44 -19.36 -1.74
N HIS A 148 4.02 -20.37 -0.97
CA HIS A 148 3.50 -21.60 -1.54
C HIS A 148 2.07 -21.43 -2.07
N ASP A 149 1.72 -22.15 -3.13
CA ASP A 149 0.42 -22.10 -3.81
C ASP A 149 -0.78 -22.25 -2.88
N ALA A 150 -0.66 -23.07 -1.83
CA ALA A 150 -1.73 -23.24 -0.84
C ALA A 150 -2.03 -21.93 -0.08
N ALA A 151 -0.98 -21.26 0.41
CA ALA A 151 -1.12 -19.97 1.08
C ALA A 151 -1.60 -18.88 0.11
N SER A 152 -1.09 -18.87 -1.13
CA SER A 152 -1.54 -17.95 -2.17
C SER A 152 -3.06 -18.08 -2.43
N ARG A 153 -3.55 -19.30 -2.63
CA ARG A 153 -4.98 -19.60 -2.83
C ARG A 153 -5.84 -19.27 -1.60
N GLU A 154 -5.33 -19.52 -0.41
CA GLU A 154 -6.02 -19.15 0.84
C GLU A 154 -6.18 -17.63 0.96
N MET A 155 -5.12 -16.87 0.68
CA MET A 155 -5.20 -15.41 0.67
C MET A 155 -6.18 -14.90 -0.39
N LEU A 156 -6.12 -15.45 -1.61
CA LEU A 156 -7.05 -15.12 -2.68
C LEU A 156 -8.51 -15.30 -2.22
N ALA A 157 -8.85 -16.46 -1.66
CA ALA A 157 -10.20 -16.74 -1.16
C ALA A 157 -10.63 -15.73 -0.08
N LYS A 158 -9.76 -15.49 0.92
CA LYS A 158 -10.04 -14.57 2.03
C LYS A 158 -10.30 -13.14 1.55
N VAL A 159 -9.48 -12.61 0.63
CA VAL A 159 -9.65 -11.22 0.16
C VAL A 159 -10.86 -11.08 -0.75
N THR A 160 -11.16 -12.08 -1.57
CA THR A 160 -12.36 -12.08 -2.43
C THR A 160 -13.64 -12.12 -1.59
N GLU A 161 -13.65 -12.91 -0.51
CA GLU A 161 -14.77 -12.97 0.43
C GLU A 161 -14.94 -11.65 1.21
N ALA A 162 -13.84 -11.05 1.65
CA ALA A 162 -13.88 -9.86 2.49
C ALA A 162 -14.18 -8.56 1.71
N ALA A 163 -13.66 -8.44 0.49
CA ALA A 163 -13.70 -7.21 -0.32
C ALA A 163 -15.09 -6.53 -0.43
N PRO A 164 -16.21 -7.25 -0.63
CA PRO A 164 -17.54 -6.64 -0.68
C PRO A 164 -17.96 -5.88 0.59
N SER A 165 -17.34 -6.17 1.74
CA SER A 165 -17.67 -5.53 3.01
C SER A 165 -17.02 -4.15 3.18
N PHE A 166 -16.08 -3.77 2.30
CA PHE A 166 -15.28 -2.57 2.43
C PHE A 166 -15.73 -1.45 1.50
N LYS A 167 -15.72 -0.22 2.02
CA LYS A 167 -16.01 0.97 1.21
C LYS A 167 -14.83 1.38 0.33
N CYS A 168 -13.63 1.01 0.73
CA CYS A 168 -12.42 1.27 -0.03
C CYS A 168 -11.45 0.10 0.06
N ILE A 169 -10.86 -0.27 -1.09
CA ILE A 169 -9.82 -1.29 -1.22
C ILE A 169 -8.54 -0.61 -1.70
N LEU A 170 -7.44 -0.81 -0.97
CA LEU A 170 -6.14 -0.25 -1.28
C LEU A 170 -5.19 -1.38 -1.67
N LEU A 171 -4.70 -1.37 -2.90
CA LEU A 171 -3.72 -2.31 -3.44
C LEU A 171 -2.34 -1.66 -3.34
N MET A 172 -1.53 -2.07 -2.36
CA MET A 172 -0.39 -1.27 -1.92
C MET A 172 0.94 -2.02 -2.03
N GLY A 173 1.76 -1.59 -2.98
CA GLY A 173 3.10 -2.11 -3.21
C GLY A 173 3.13 -3.45 -3.93
N THR A 174 4.33 -4.02 -3.97
CA THR A 174 4.56 -5.31 -4.63
C THR A 174 4.15 -6.47 -3.73
N TRP A 175 3.75 -7.56 -4.37
CA TRP A 175 3.49 -8.85 -3.74
C TRP A 175 4.78 -9.69 -3.68
N PRO A 176 4.88 -10.67 -2.76
CA PRO A 176 6.04 -11.55 -2.68
C PRO A 176 6.09 -12.55 -3.86
N SER A 177 7.27 -13.09 -4.14
CA SER A 177 7.41 -14.20 -5.11
C SER A 177 6.54 -15.40 -4.73
N GLY A 178 6.14 -16.22 -5.71
CA GLY A 178 5.17 -17.31 -5.51
C GLY A 178 3.70 -16.84 -5.43
N THR A 179 3.46 -15.54 -5.63
CA THR A 179 2.12 -14.98 -5.83
C THR A 179 2.10 -14.13 -7.09
N SER A 180 0.92 -13.69 -7.49
CA SER A 180 0.70 -12.88 -8.69
C SER A 180 -0.25 -11.72 -8.41
N ALA A 181 -0.43 -10.85 -9.42
CA ALA A 181 -1.45 -9.81 -9.41
C ALA A 181 -2.89 -10.34 -9.30
N GLU A 182 -3.11 -11.66 -9.42
CA GLU A 182 -4.43 -12.27 -9.32
C GLU A 182 -5.14 -11.92 -8.01
N ILE A 183 -4.42 -11.91 -6.88
CA ILE A 183 -4.98 -11.55 -5.57
C ILE A 183 -5.50 -10.09 -5.58
N TYR A 184 -4.76 -9.18 -6.21
CA TYR A 184 -5.18 -7.78 -6.37
C TYR A 184 -6.39 -7.66 -7.30
N GLY A 185 -6.35 -8.34 -8.44
CA GLY A 185 -7.42 -8.32 -9.43
C GLY A 185 -8.74 -8.85 -8.87
N ALA A 186 -8.67 -9.96 -8.13
CA ALA A 186 -9.84 -10.58 -7.52
C ALA A 186 -10.45 -9.70 -6.42
N ALA A 187 -9.63 -9.08 -5.56
CA ALA A 187 -10.14 -8.14 -4.56
C ALA A 187 -10.77 -6.90 -5.20
N ALA A 188 -10.14 -6.33 -6.24
CA ALA A 188 -10.67 -5.17 -6.96
C ALA A 188 -12.00 -5.49 -7.66
N ALA A 189 -12.10 -6.66 -8.31
CA ALA A 189 -13.32 -7.09 -8.98
C ALA A 189 -14.45 -7.43 -8.00
N ALA A 190 -14.12 -7.89 -6.78
CA ALA A 190 -15.10 -8.21 -5.74
C ALA A 190 -15.60 -6.99 -4.95
N LYS A 191 -15.11 -5.77 -5.23
CA LYS A 191 -15.55 -4.56 -4.53
C LYS A 191 -17.06 -4.37 -4.66
N ALA A 192 -17.72 -3.94 -3.58
CA ALA A 192 -19.16 -3.66 -3.62
C ALA A 192 -19.48 -2.46 -4.53
N SER A 193 -20.72 -2.41 -5.03
CA SER A 193 -21.21 -1.24 -5.77
C SER A 193 -21.06 0.03 -4.93
N GLY A 194 -20.46 1.07 -5.52
CA GLY A 194 -20.15 2.34 -4.86
C GLY A 194 -18.88 2.33 -3.99
N ALA A 195 -18.21 1.19 -3.81
CA ALA A 195 -16.87 1.14 -3.22
C ALA A 195 -15.80 1.60 -4.22
N GLN A 196 -14.67 2.08 -3.70
CA GLN A 196 -13.54 2.54 -4.51
C GLN A 196 -12.34 1.60 -4.37
N CYS A 197 -11.57 1.44 -5.43
CA CYS A 197 -10.30 0.74 -5.44
C CYS A 197 -9.16 1.69 -5.80
N LEU A 198 -8.13 1.75 -4.95
CA LEU A 198 -6.91 2.52 -5.16
C LEU A 198 -5.74 1.58 -5.39
N LEU A 199 -4.88 1.90 -6.36
CA LEU A 199 -3.62 1.18 -6.63
C LEU A 199 -2.41 2.09 -6.43
N ASP A 200 -1.42 1.64 -5.64
CA ASP A 200 -0.07 2.23 -5.47
C ASP A 200 0.98 1.14 -5.69
N ALA A 201 1.22 0.81 -6.95
CA ALA A 201 2.27 -0.10 -7.39
C ALA A 201 2.58 0.12 -8.87
N VAL A 202 3.84 -0.06 -9.27
CA VAL A 202 4.29 0.10 -10.67
C VAL A 202 4.98 -1.14 -11.24
N LYS A 203 5.40 -2.07 -10.37
CA LYS A 203 6.15 -3.27 -10.76
C LYS A 203 5.42 -4.53 -10.29
N PRO A 204 5.41 -5.60 -11.11
CA PRO A 204 5.85 -5.65 -12.52
C PRO A 204 4.94 -4.84 -13.44
N VAL A 205 5.50 -4.14 -14.44
CA VAL A 205 4.75 -3.16 -15.27
C VAL A 205 3.61 -3.81 -16.06
N GLU A 206 3.81 -5.02 -16.56
CA GLU A 206 2.79 -5.77 -17.31
C GLU A 206 1.57 -6.09 -16.44
N ASP A 207 1.81 -6.63 -15.25
CA ASP A 207 0.76 -6.95 -14.29
C ASP A 207 -0.03 -5.72 -13.84
N ILE A 208 0.67 -4.61 -13.56
CA ILE A 208 0.03 -3.34 -13.22
C ILE A 208 -0.81 -2.81 -14.39
N SER A 209 -0.30 -2.91 -15.63
CA SER A 209 -1.05 -2.52 -16.83
C SER A 209 -2.33 -3.35 -16.98
N ASN A 210 -2.26 -4.65 -16.71
CA ASN A 210 -3.43 -5.55 -16.75
C ASN A 210 -4.46 -5.23 -15.65
N LEU A 211 -4.00 -4.93 -14.43
CA LEU A 211 -4.87 -4.49 -13.33
C LEU A 211 -5.61 -3.19 -13.68
N LEU A 212 -4.91 -2.21 -14.25
CA LEU A 212 -5.52 -0.95 -14.68
C LEU A 212 -6.51 -1.16 -15.84
N ALA A 213 -6.14 -1.98 -16.83
CA ALA A 213 -6.98 -2.32 -17.96
C ALA A 213 -8.24 -3.11 -17.58
N SER A 214 -8.25 -3.78 -16.41
CA SER A 214 -9.43 -4.50 -15.91
C SER A 214 -10.66 -3.61 -15.66
N GLY A 215 -10.46 -2.29 -15.54
CA GLY A 215 -11.52 -1.33 -15.25
C GLY A 215 -11.95 -1.30 -13.78
N ASN A 216 -11.37 -2.15 -12.91
CA ASN A 216 -11.75 -2.25 -11.51
C ASN A 216 -10.99 -1.28 -10.58
N VAL A 217 -9.95 -0.61 -11.07
CA VAL A 217 -9.16 0.39 -10.31
C VAL A 217 -9.71 1.78 -10.59
N ASP A 218 -10.18 2.47 -9.54
CA ASP A 218 -10.76 3.82 -9.66
C ASP A 218 -9.72 4.93 -9.52
N ILE A 219 -8.72 4.71 -8.66
CA ILE A 219 -7.71 5.69 -8.29
C ILE A 219 -6.34 5.06 -8.50
N TYR A 220 -5.46 5.73 -9.24
CA TYR A 220 -4.08 5.31 -9.38
C TYR A 220 -3.14 6.35 -8.77
N LYS A 221 -2.29 5.93 -7.85
CA LYS A 221 -1.32 6.81 -7.20
C LYS A 221 0.09 6.30 -7.46
N VAL A 222 0.92 7.16 -8.03
CA VAL A 222 2.32 6.87 -8.37
C VAL A 222 3.14 8.15 -8.36
N ASN A 223 4.46 8.05 -8.36
CA ASN A 223 5.32 9.20 -8.60
C ASN A 223 5.48 9.49 -10.11
N ALA A 224 6.07 10.65 -10.43
CA ALA A 224 6.29 11.10 -11.80
C ALA A 224 7.08 10.10 -12.66
N MET A 225 8.13 9.49 -12.11
CA MET A 225 8.93 8.49 -12.82
C MET A 225 8.13 7.23 -13.09
N GLU A 226 7.35 6.76 -12.12
CA GLU A 226 6.54 5.55 -12.20
C GLU A 226 5.47 5.67 -13.30
N VAL A 227 4.75 6.80 -13.39
CA VAL A 227 3.76 7.01 -14.46
C VAL A 227 4.43 7.12 -15.84
N CYS A 228 5.56 7.83 -15.95
CA CYS A 228 6.29 7.93 -17.20
C CYS A 228 6.86 6.58 -17.65
N THR A 229 7.32 5.75 -16.70
CA THR A 229 7.78 4.38 -16.98
C THR A 229 6.64 3.51 -17.50
N LEU A 230 5.49 3.51 -16.79
CA LEU A 230 4.31 2.73 -17.18
C LEU A 230 3.82 3.09 -18.60
N MET A 231 3.89 4.38 -18.95
CA MET A 231 3.43 4.89 -20.24
C MET A 231 4.51 4.88 -21.34
N GLY A 232 5.70 4.32 -21.07
CA GLY A 232 6.76 4.18 -22.05
C GLY A 232 7.45 5.49 -22.45
N MET A 233 7.36 6.53 -21.61
CA MET A 233 8.00 7.83 -21.85
C MET A 233 9.49 7.83 -21.50
N VAL A 234 9.90 6.92 -20.61
CA VAL A 234 11.28 6.74 -20.17
C VAL A 234 11.61 5.25 -20.12
N SER A 235 12.86 4.91 -20.41
CA SER A 235 13.34 3.54 -20.22
C SER A 235 13.40 3.20 -18.73
N ALA A 236 13.02 1.97 -18.38
CA ALA A 236 13.12 1.45 -17.02
C ALA A 236 14.59 1.32 -16.54
N GLN A 237 15.57 1.37 -17.46
CA GLN A 237 16.99 1.41 -17.13
C GLN A 237 17.56 2.83 -17.28
N GLY A 238 18.04 3.41 -16.17
CA GLY A 238 19.04 4.47 -16.20
C GLY A 238 18.60 5.91 -15.95
N VAL A 239 17.32 6.17 -15.61
CA VAL A 239 16.85 7.54 -15.30
C VAL A 239 16.78 7.74 -13.78
N ARG A 240 17.43 8.79 -13.26
CA ARG A 240 17.41 9.13 -11.83
C ARG A 240 16.12 9.87 -11.45
N GLU A 241 15.74 9.80 -10.18
CA GLU A 241 14.61 10.57 -9.64
C GLU A 241 14.91 12.07 -9.78
N GLY A 242 14.08 12.80 -10.54
CA GLY A 242 14.30 14.22 -10.89
C GLY A 242 14.65 14.50 -12.36
N GLU A 243 14.81 13.47 -13.20
CA GLU A 243 15.10 13.64 -14.64
C GLU A 243 13.86 13.63 -15.54
N VAL A 244 12.66 13.64 -14.96
CA VAL A 244 11.39 13.70 -15.69
C VAL A 244 10.84 15.12 -15.66
N HIS A 245 10.61 15.70 -16.83
CA HIS A 245 10.08 17.05 -16.97
C HIS A 245 8.55 17.09 -16.92
N GLU A 246 7.99 18.23 -16.48
CA GLU A 246 6.55 18.43 -16.33
C GLU A 246 5.75 18.06 -17.59
N HIS A 247 6.24 18.41 -18.78
CA HIS A 247 5.57 18.09 -20.05
C HIS A 247 5.43 16.57 -20.28
N GLN A 248 6.45 15.79 -19.92
CA GLN A 248 6.43 14.33 -20.03
C GLN A 248 5.43 13.71 -19.05
N VAL A 249 5.34 14.26 -17.83
CA VAL A 249 4.35 13.82 -16.84
C VAL A 249 2.93 14.11 -17.33
N ARG A 250 2.68 15.31 -17.86
CA ARG A 250 1.37 15.70 -18.42
C ARG A 250 0.97 14.80 -19.58
N GLU A 251 1.88 14.54 -20.51
CA GLU A 251 1.65 13.64 -21.65
C GLU A 251 1.38 12.20 -21.16
N ALA A 252 2.15 11.70 -20.19
CA ALA A 252 1.96 10.37 -19.62
C ALA A 252 0.58 10.22 -18.98
N VAL A 253 0.17 11.20 -18.17
CA VAL A 253 -1.14 11.21 -17.53
C VAL A 253 -2.26 11.26 -18.57
N SER A 254 -2.14 12.08 -19.62
CA SER A 254 -3.13 12.13 -20.71
C SER A 254 -3.28 10.75 -21.37
N LYS A 255 -2.17 10.14 -21.83
CA LYS A 255 -2.21 8.81 -22.46
C LYS A 255 -2.72 7.74 -21.51
N MET A 256 -2.49 7.89 -20.21
CA MET A 256 -2.95 6.94 -19.19
C MET A 256 -4.48 6.93 -19.09
N PHE A 257 -5.13 8.09 -19.09
CA PHE A 257 -6.60 8.18 -19.08
C PHE A 257 -7.21 7.60 -20.36
N ASP A 258 -6.58 7.83 -21.52
CA ASP A 258 -7.02 7.24 -22.78
C ASP A 258 -6.87 5.70 -22.78
N ARG A 259 -5.76 5.20 -22.21
CA ARG A 259 -5.45 3.76 -22.18
C ARG A 259 -6.23 2.99 -21.12
N TYR A 260 -6.56 3.63 -19.99
CA TYR A 260 -7.17 2.98 -18.82
C TYR A 260 -8.44 3.74 -18.37
N PRO A 261 -9.55 3.62 -19.11
CA PRO A 261 -10.76 4.42 -18.86
C PRO A 261 -11.46 4.11 -17.52
N GLY A 262 -11.13 2.99 -16.85
CA GLY A 262 -11.63 2.70 -15.50
C GLY A 262 -11.02 3.58 -14.41
N VAL A 263 -9.83 4.14 -14.66
CA VAL A 263 -9.15 5.06 -13.73
C VAL A 263 -9.82 6.43 -13.82
N ARG A 264 -10.50 6.83 -12.75
CA ARG A 264 -11.23 8.11 -12.67
C ARG A 264 -10.39 9.21 -12.05
N HIS A 265 -9.42 8.84 -11.22
CA HIS A 265 -8.53 9.78 -10.56
C HIS A 265 -7.08 9.30 -10.60
N VAL A 266 -6.17 10.24 -10.76
CA VAL A 266 -4.73 9.99 -10.62
C VAL A 266 -4.13 10.96 -9.62
N ALA A 267 -3.26 10.45 -8.76
CA ALA A 267 -2.45 11.26 -7.85
C ALA A 267 -0.97 11.06 -8.18
N ILE A 268 -0.33 12.12 -8.65
CA ILE A 268 1.09 12.10 -9.04
C ILE A 268 1.93 12.86 -8.02
N THR A 269 2.90 12.18 -7.41
CA THR A 269 3.89 12.84 -6.55
C THR A 269 5.14 13.23 -7.36
N VAL A 270 5.54 14.50 -7.28
CA VAL A 270 6.73 15.05 -7.96
C VAL A 270 7.70 15.56 -6.90
N PRO A 271 8.88 14.94 -6.69
CA PRO A 271 9.88 15.44 -5.74
C PRO A 271 10.40 16.83 -6.14
N GLY A 272 10.55 17.75 -5.19
CA GLY A 272 11.24 19.03 -5.37
C GLY A 272 10.51 20.11 -6.18
N LEU A 273 9.37 19.80 -6.81
CA LEU A 273 8.54 20.81 -7.45
C LEU A 273 7.70 21.49 -6.35
N GLN A 274 8.08 22.71 -5.92
CA GLN A 274 7.14 23.61 -5.25
C GLN A 274 6.10 24.01 -6.28
N VAL A 275 5.14 23.13 -6.47
CA VAL A 275 3.99 23.44 -7.29
C VAL A 275 3.11 24.31 -6.43
N ASP A 276 3.03 25.58 -6.84
CA ASP A 276 2.11 26.58 -6.34
C ASP A 276 0.78 25.89 -6.03
N SER A 277 0.20 26.14 -4.85
CA SER A 277 -0.86 25.38 -4.16
C SER A 277 -2.08 24.92 -4.97
N LYS A 278 -2.19 25.32 -6.24
CA LYS A 278 -3.10 24.80 -7.26
C LYS A 278 -2.62 23.54 -8.00
N THR A 279 -1.39 23.09 -7.79
CA THR A 279 -0.79 21.95 -8.49
C THR A 279 -0.17 20.93 -7.52
N LEU A 280 -0.76 20.77 -6.34
CA LEU A 280 -0.89 19.43 -5.78
C LEU A 280 -1.87 18.71 -6.72
N MET A 281 -1.39 18.02 -7.76
CA MET A 281 -2.26 17.37 -8.76
C MET A 281 -2.96 16.14 -8.14
N ILE A 282 -3.91 16.38 -7.23
CA ILE A 282 -5.15 15.62 -7.16
C ILE A 282 -6.02 16.25 -8.26
N SER A 283 -5.78 15.86 -9.51
CA SER A 283 -6.64 16.34 -10.59
C SER A 283 -7.96 15.57 -10.50
N PHE A 284 -8.95 16.15 -9.84
CA PHE A 284 -10.35 15.87 -10.17
C PHE A 284 -10.60 16.49 -11.55
N LEU A 285 -10.12 15.84 -12.62
CA LEU A 285 -10.56 16.19 -13.96
C LEU A 285 -11.99 15.65 -14.09
N PRO A 286 -13.03 16.50 -14.25
CA PRO A 286 -14.29 16.00 -14.74
C PRO A 286 -14.08 15.50 -16.18
N PHE A 287 -14.78 14.43 -16.54
CA PHE A 287 -14.89 13.96 -17.92
C PHE A 287 -15.14 15.15 -18.87
N PRO A 288 -14.53 15.19 -20.07
CA PRO A 288 -15.07 16.01 -21.14
C PRO A 288 -16.47 15.45 -21.46
N THR A 289 -17.51 16.22 -21.14
CA THR A 289 -18.86 15.95 -21.62
C THR A 289 -18.82 16.01 -23.15
N GLN A 290 -19.04 14.86 -23.80
CA GLN A 290 -19.28 14.83 -25.23
C GLN A 290 -20.57 15.61 -25.52
N ASN A 291 -20.47 16.61 -26.40
CA ASN A 291 -21.57 17.07 -27.24
C ASN A 291 -21.58 16.21 -28.51
#